data_AF-A0A353EVL7-F1
#
_entry.id   AF-A0A353EVL7-F1
#
_cell.length_a   1.000
_cell.length_b   1.000
_cell.length_c   1.000
_cell.angle_alpha   90.00
_cell.angle_beta   90.00
_cell.angle_gamma   90.00
#
_symmetry.space_group_name_H-M   'P 1'
#
loop_
_entity.id
_entity.type
_entity.pdbx_description
1 polymer ?
#
loop_
_entity_poly.entity_id
_entity_poly.type
_entity_poly.pdbx_seq_one_letter_code
_entity_poly.pdbx_strand_id
1 'polypeptide(L)' 'MTPLDRRWKMLEVLLHRRRNTVNSLALEFGVSRFTVMRDIRALSCTFPIYTNHGGDGGVYIQDGYQLGMIVPAVKIVS' A
#
# COMPACT_ATOMS: atom_id res chain seq x y z
N MET A 1 -2.39 11.59 -14.40
CA MET A 1 -2.30 11.53 -12.93
C MET A 1 -0.84 11.53 -12.53
N THR A 2 -0.42 12.41 -11.63
CA THR A 2 0.98 12.43 -11.17
C THR A 2 1.27 11.21 -10.26
N PRO A 3 2.55 10.85 -10.03
CA PRO A 3 2.87 9.79 -9.06
C PRO A 3 2.36 10.10 -7.65
N LEU A 4 2.37 11.37 -7.23
CA LEU A 4 1.91 11.78 -5.91
C LEU A 4 0.40 11.56 -5.75
N ASP A 5 -0.39 12.03 -6.71
CA ASP A 5 -1.85 11.84 -6.70
C ASP A 5 -2.22 10.35 -6.67
N ARG A 6 -1.50 9.53 -7.43
CA ARG A 6 -1.73 8.08 -7.47
C ARG A 6 -1.45 7.42 -6.13
N ARG A 7 -0.35 7.81 -5.47
CA ARG A 7 0.02 7.29 -4.14
C ARG A 7 -1.01 7.65 -3.09
N TRP A 8 -1.51 8.89 -3.09
CA TRP A 8 -2.57 9.30 -2.17
C TRP A 8 -3.85 8.49 -2.36
N LYS A 9 -4.28 8.30 -3.61
CA LYS A 9 -5.44 7.46 -3.91
C LYS A 9 -5.23 5.98 -3.57
N MET A 10 -4.03 5.44 -3.80
CA MET A 10 -3.69 4.08 -3.38
C MET A 10 -3.76 3.93 -1.85
N LEU A 11 -3.27 4.92 -1.10
CA LEU A 11 -3.38 4.94 0.36
C LEU A 11 -4.85 4.95 0.80
N GLU A 12 -5.69 5.78 0.19
CA GLU A 12 -7.14 5.83 0.48
C GLU A 12 -7.81 4.46 0.24
N VAL A 13 -7.52 3.82 -0.90
CA VAL A 13 -8.00 2.47 -1.21
C VAL A 13 -7.56 1.46 -0.14
N LEU A 14 -6.31 1.52 0.31
CA LEU A 14 -5.78 0.62 1.35
C LEU A 14 -6.40 0.91 2.72
N LEU A 15 -6.61 2.18 3.09
CA LEU A 15 -7.30 2.54 4.33
C LEU A 15 -8.74 2.02 4.37
N HIS A 16 -9.44 2.04 3.23
CA HIS A 16 -10.82 1.56 3.13
C HIS A 16 -10.91 0.03 3.07
N ARG A 17 -10.15 -0.60 2.15
CA ARG A 17 -10.25 -2.05 1.86
C ARG A 17 -9.37 -2.92 2.76
N ARG A 18 -8.39 -2.33 3.44
CA ARG A 18 -7.34 -2.96 4.28
C ARG A 18 -6.35 -3.87 3.53
N ARG A 19 -6.82 -4.60 2.52
CA ARG A 19 -6.05 -5.50 1.68
C ARG A 19 -6.39 -5.28 0.21
N ASN A 20 -5.39 -5.39 -0.65
CA ASN A 20 -5.57 -5.43 -2.11
C ASN A 20 -4.45 -6.27 -2.75
N THR A 21 -4.50 -6.51 -4.06
CA THR A 21 -3.42 -7.16 -4.82
C THR A 21 -2.75 -6.17 -5.76
N VAL A 22 -1.48 -6.41 -6.09
CA VAL A 22 -0.74 -5.59 -7.06
C VAL A 22 -1.44 -5.58 -8.42
N ASN A 23 -2.04 -6.70 -8.84
CA ASN A 23 -2.75 -6.80 -10.11
C ASN A 23 -4.05 -6.00 -10.13
N SER A 24 -4.85 -6.06 -9.05
CA SER A 24 -6.09 -5.30 -8.96
C SER A 24 -5.81 -3.79 -8.89
N LEU A 25 -4.80 -3.37 -8.12
CA LEU A 25 -4.35 -1.97 -8.12
C LEU A 25 -3.82 -1.52 -9.50
N ALA A 26 -3.06 -2.38 -10.19
CA ALA A 26 -2.56 -2.07 -11.53
C ALA A 26 -3.71 -1.82 -12.52
N LEU A 27 -4.73 -2.68 -12.48
CA LEU A 27 -5.93 -2.55 -13.30
C LEU A 27 -6.72 -1.27 -12.94
N GLU A 28 -6.99 -1.04 -11.66
CA GLU A 28 -7.78 0.10 -11.16
C GLU A 28 -7.13 1.45 -11.47
N PHE A 29 -5.80 1.54 -11.37
CA PHE A 29 -5.06 2.77 -11.63
C PHE A 29 -4.53 2.88 -13.07
N GLY A 30 -4.75 1.88 -13.92
CA GLY A 30 -4.28 1.86 -15.31
C GLY A 30 -2.75 1.95 -15.45
N VAL A 31 -2.00 1.31 -14.53
CA VAL A 31 -0.53 1.35 -14.49
C VAL A 31 0.08 -0.05 -14.46
N SER A 32 1.37 -0.16 -14.75
CA SER A 32 2.07 -1.45 -14.65
C SER A 32 2.20 -1.92 -13.20
N ARG A 33 2.28 -3.24 -13.01
CA ARG A 33 2.58 -3.86 -11.71
C ARG A 33 3.83 -3.29 -11.05
N PHE A 34 4.88 -3.03 -11.83
CA PHE A 34 6.12 -2.40 -11.35
C PHE A 34 5.88 -0.97 -10.83
N THR A 35 4.97 -0.22 -11.45
CA THR A 35 4.60 1.12 -10.98
C THR A 35 3.88 1.04 -9.64
N VAL A 36 2.93 0.10 -9.50
CA VAL A 36 2.27 -0.16 -8.21
C VAL A 36 3.30 -0.52 -7.14
N MET A 37 4.20 -1.45 -7.41
CA MET A 37 5.24 -1.86 -6.43
C MET A 37 6.13 -0.68 -6.01
N ARG A 38 6.51 0.21 -6.94
CA ARG A 38 7.27 1.44 -6.62
C ARG A 38 6.47 2.41 -5.74
N ASP A 39 5.18 2.58 -6.03
CA ASP A 39 4.31 3.45 -5.25
C ASP A 39 4.04 2.88 -3.85
N ILE A 40 3.81 1.56 -3.74
CA ILE A 40 3.70 0.88 -2.45
C ILE A 40 5.00 1.00 -1.65
N ARG A 41 6.17 0.83 -2.27
CA ARG A 41 7.46 1.02 -1.60
C ARG A 41 7.65 2.46 -1.10
N ALA A 42 7.21 3.45 -1.88
CA ALA A 42 7.26 4.84 -1.45
C ALA A 42 6.32 5.12 -0.27
N LEU A 43 5.11 4.55 -0.30
CA LEU A 43 4.15 4.67 0.79
C LEU A 43 4.60 3.94 2.06
N SER A 44 5.19 2.75 1.94
CA SER A 44 5.65 1.94 3.07
C SER A 44 6.80 2.60 3.86
N CYS A 45 7.46 3.61 3.29
CA CYS A 45 8.45 4.40 4.04
C CYS A 45 7.81 5.29 5.11
N THR A 46 6.51 5.60 4.99
CA THR A 46 5.80 6.56 5.85
C THR A 46 4.60 5.92 6.56
N PHE A 47 3.94 4.96 5.91
CA PHE A 47 2.73 4.31 6.39
C PHE A 47 2.99 2.84 6.67
N PRO A 48 2.27 2.21 7.63
CA PRO A 48 2.46 0.80 7.97
C PRO A 48 1.82 -0.11 6.92
N ILE A 49 2.37 -0.08 5.71
CA ILE A 49 1.95 -0.86 4.55
C ILE A 49 2.96 -1.97 4.31
N TYR A 50 2.45 -3.18 4.16
CA TYR A 50 3.23 -4.40 4.00
C TYR A 50 2.84 -5.13 2.72
N THR A 51 3.77 -5.91 2.18
CA THR A 51 3.51 -6.79 1.04
C THR A 51 3.84 -8.23 1.41
N ASN A 52 2.95 -9.16 1.06
CA ASN A 52 3.23 -10.59 1.18
C ASN A 52 3.31 -11.23 -0.21
N HIS A 53 4.26 -12.15 -0.38
CA HIS A 53 4.46 -12.92 -1.61
C HIS A 53 3.76 -14.29 -1.49
N GLY A 54 3.07 -14.75 -2.53
CA GLY A 54 2.39 -16.07 -2.54
C GLY A 54 1.00 -16.04 -3.18
N GLY A 55 0.30 -17.18 -3.16
CA GLY A 55 -1.06 -17.32 -3.72
C GLY A 55 -2.09 -16.41 -3.05
N ASP A 56 -1.97 -16.26 -1.72
CA ASP A 56 -2.67 -15.26 -0.90
C ASP A 56 -1.84 -13.98 -0.71
N GLY A 57 -0.90 -13.70 -1.62
CA GLY A 57 -0.09 -12.48 -1.58
C GLY A 57 -0.93 -11.21 -1.74
N GLY A 58 -0.30 -10.06 -1.49
CA GLY A 58 -1.02 -8.79 -1.61
C GLY A 58 -0.30 -7.63 -0.97
N VAL A 59 -1.00 -6.51 -0.93
CA VAL A 59 -0.65 -5.27 -0.26
C VAL A 59 -1.64 -5.06 0.88
N TYR A 60 -1.12 -4.77 2.06
CA TYR A 60 -1.87 -4.68 3.31
C TYR A 60 -1.51 -3.40 4.01
N ILE A 61 -2.46 -2.76 4.66
CA ILE A 61 -2.17 -1.74 5.68
C ILE A 61 -2.47 -2.33 7.05
N GLN A 62 -1.71 -1.94 8.07
CA GLN A 62 -1.93 -2.41 9.43
C GLN A 62 -3.38 -2.23 9.87
N ASP A 63 -3.95 -3.29 10.45
CA ASP A 63 -5.31 -3.25 10.97
C ASP A 63 -5.46 -2.16 12.03
N GLY A 64 -6.58 -1.44 11.96
CA GLY A 64 -6.87 -0.32 12.85
C GLY A 64 -6.07 0.96 12.57
N TYR A 65 -5.12 0.97 11.62
CA TYR A 65 -4.44 2.21 11.24
C TYR A 65 -5.43 3.24 10.69
N GLN A 66 -5.34 4.47 11.19
CA GLN A 66 -6.10 5.63 10.72
C GLN A 66 -5.12 6.78 10.46
N LEU A 67 -5.45 7.63 9.49
CA LEU A 67 -4.62 8.78 9.16
C LEU A 67 -4.51 9.73 10.36
N GLY A 68 -3.31 10.21 10.67
CA GLY A 68 -3.04 11.05 11.84
C GLY A 68 -2.64 10.28 13.10
N MET A 69 -2.70 8.95 13.09
CA MET A 69 -2.16 8.14 14.18
C MET A 69 -0.63 8.14 14.13
N ILE A 70 0.01 8.53 15.24
CA ILE A 70 1.44 8.30 15.47
C ILE A 70 1.58 6.80 15.77
N VAL A 71 1.98 6.01 14.78
CA VAL A 71 2.37 4.63 15.04
C VAL A 71 3.77 4.62 15.66
N PRO A 72 3.98 3.96 16.82
CA PRO A 72 5.34 3.68 17.26
C PRO A 72 6.00 2.82 16.19
N ALA A 73 7.25 3.13 15.83
CA ALA A 73 7.99 2.41 14.80
C ALA A 73 7.95 0.89 15.08
N VAL A 74 7.09 0.17 14.35
CA VAL A 74 6.99 -1.28 14.49
C VAL A 74 8.27 -1.86 13.90
N LYS A 75 9.02 -2.60 14.72
CA LYS A 75 10.21 -3.32 14.30
C LYS A 75 9.86 -4.21 13.11
N ILE A 76 10.51 -3.94 11.98
CA ILE A 76 10.62 -4.91 10.89
C ILE A 76 11.31 -6.13 11.52
N VAL A 77 10.57 -7.21 11.71
CA VAL A 77 11.18 -8.50 12.03
C VAL A 77 11.74 -9.02 10.71
N SER A 78 13.07 -9.08 10.66
CA SER A 78 13.89 -9.63 9.58
C SER A 78 13.57 -11.09 9.28
#